data_AF-A0A6M3K0G8-F1
#
_entry.id   AF-A0A6M3K0G8-F1
#
_cell.length_a   1.000
_cell.length_b   1.000
_cell.length_c   1.000
_cell.angle_alpha   90.00
_cell.angle_beta   90.00
_cell.angle_gamma   90.00
#
_symmetry.space_group_name_H-M   'P 1'
#
loop_
_entity.id
_entity.type
_entity.pdbx_description
1 polymer ?
#
loop_
_entity_poly.entity_id
_entity_poly.type
_entity_poly.pdbx_seq_one_letter_code
_entity_poly.pdbx_strand_id
1 'polypeptide(L)'
;MPGEDYTIYVLHPKHWITAGYIVLKKHTSNGVRKAHIVDMQAETEKNCKELLKAAETYAYRCDELTWNSNEFDYYRQWFLDEGYEAKDPHGTLVVKFNDGVERELQKGHVYWSYADNDVY
;
A
#
# COMPACT_ATOMS: atom_id res chain seq x y z
N MET A 1 12.21 -11.01 12.61
CA MET A 1 12.38 -9.55 12.74
C MET A 1 11.33 -8.89 11.88
N PRO A 2 10.65 -7.82 12.31
CA PRO A 2 9.91 -6.98 11.37
C PRO A 2 10.88 -6.59 10.25
N GLY A 3 10.51 -6.81 8.98
CA GLY A 3 11.38 -6.45 7.86
C GLY A 3 11.67 -4.96 7.90
N GLU A 4 12.92 -4.58 7.61
CA GLU A 4 13.28 -3.17 7.41
C GLU A 4 12.43 -2.60 6.27
N ASP A 5 12.01 -1.34 6.43
CA ASP A 5 11.24 -0.64 5.41
C ASP A 5 12.14 -0.44 4.17
N TYR A 6 11.59 -0.71 2.99
CA TYR A 6 12.29 -0.62 1.71
C TYR A 6 11.60 0.43 0.84
N THR A 7 12.36 1.44 0.39
CA THR A 7 11.83 2.54 -0.42
C THR A 7 12.30 2.42 -1.87
N ILE A 8 11.35 2.52 -2.80
CA ILE A 8 11.62 2.58 -4.24
C ILE A 8 11.20 3.95 -4.75
N TYR A 9 12.00 4.54 -5.64
CA TYR A 9 11.75 5.85 -6.24
C TYR A 9 11.58 5.72 -7.76
N VAL A 10 10.66 6.48 -8.32
CA VAL A 10 10.59 6.77 -9.76
C VAL A 10 11.11 8.19 -9.98
N LEU A 11 12.03 8.35 -10.93
CA LEU A 11 12.68 9.64 -11.22
C LEU A 11 12.23 10.18 -12.57
N HIS A 12 12.08 11.51 -12.66
CA HIS A 12 11.88 12.19 -13.92
C HIS A 12 13.15 12.07 -14.79
N PRO A 13 13.08 11.46 -15.99
CA PRO A 13 14.28 11.09 -16.77
C PRO A 13 15.18 12.27 -17.14
N LYS A 14 14.60 13.47 -17.30
CA LYS A 14 15.34 14.67 -17.73
C LYS A 14 15.96 15.46 -16.58
N HIS A 15 15.48 15.29 -15.35
CA HIS A 15 15.84 16.16 -14.23
C HIS A 15 16.34 15.42 -13.00
N TRP A 16 16.24 14.08 -12.96
CA TRP A 16 16.58 13.27 -11.79
C TRP A 16 15.83 13.71 -10.51
N ILE A 17 14.70 14.37 -10.68
CA ILE A 17 13.80 14.77 -9.60
C ILE A 17 12.84 13.61 -9.35
N THR A 18 12.53 13.34 -8.08
CA THR A 18 11.57 12.32 -7.69
C THR A 18 10.18 12.63 -8.26
N ALA A 19 9.67 11.71 -9.08
CA ALA A 19 8.32 11.77 -9.67
C ALA A 19 7.32 10.86 -8.92
N GLY A 20 7.83 10.07 -7.97
CA GLY A 20 7.07 9.27 -7.03
C GLY A 20 7.96 8.40 -6.15
N TYR A 21 7.40 7.90 -5.06
CA TYR A 21 8.01 6.91 -4.19
C TYR A 21 6.99 5.92 -3.63
N ILE A 22 7.47 4.76 -3.21
CA ILE A 22 6.69 3.77 -2.48
C ILE A 22 7.53 3.15 -1.37
N VAL A 23 6.97 3.05 -0.17
CA VAL A 23 7.59 2.46 1.02
C VAL A 23 6.92 1.13 1.30
N LEU A 24 7.73 0.08 1.39
CA LEU A 24 7.27 -1.30 1.47
C LEU A 24 7.84 -2.00 2.70
N LYS A 25 7.05 -2.90 3.28
CA LYS A 25 7.47 -3.72 4.41
C LYS A 25 6.97 -5.15 4.28
N LYS A 26 7.86 -6.12 4.49
CA LYS A 26 7.45 -7.52 4.67
C LYS A 26 7.16 -7.84 6.14
N HIS A 27 6.08 -8.56 6.36
CA HIS A 27 5.75 -9.12 7.65
C HIS A 27 5.05 -10.48 7.50
N THR A 28 5.01 -11.25 8.58
CA THR A 28 4.28 -12.52 8.63
C THR A 28 3.25 -12.42 9.76
N SER A 29 2.00 -12.72 9.45
CA SER A 29 0.91 -12.73 10.43
C SER A 29 0.09 -14.00 10.25
N ASN A 30 -0.10 -14.76 11.33
CA ASN A 30 -0.84 -16.03 11.32
C ASN A 30 -0.37 -17.02 10.23
N GLY A 31 0.93 -17.07 9.94
CA GLY A 31 1.51 -17.94 8.92
C GLY A 31 1.42 -17.41 7.49
N VAL A 32 0.71 -16.31 7.25
CA VAL A 32 0.61 -15.64 5.95
C VAL A 32 1.74 -14.62 5.81
N ARG A 33 2.54 -14.73 4.76
CA ARG A 33 3.61 -13.80 4.39
C ARG A 33 3.00 -12.67 3.59
N LYS A 34 3.16 -11.44 4.06
CA LYS A 34 2.57 -10.25 3.42
C LYS A 34 3.64 -9.24 3.12
N ALA A 35 3.55 -8.61 1.95
CA ALA A 35 4.15 -7.33 1.69
C ALA A 35 3.08 -6.25 1.94
N HIS A 36 3.46 -5.14 2.54
CA HIS A 36 2.56 -4.03 2.81
C HIS A 36 3.16 -2.74 2.29
N ILE A 37 2.35 -1.97 1.57
CA ILE A 37 2.66 -0.60 1.20
C ILE A 37 2.35 0.27 2.42
N VAL A 38 3.38 0.89 2.98
CA VAL A 38 3.30 1.72 4.20
C VAL A 38 2.96 3.16 3.83
N ASP A 39 3.57 3.67 2.76
CA ASP A 39 3.36 5.01 2.24
C ASP A 39 3.63 5.03 0.74
N MET A 40 2.96 5.92 0.01
CA MET A 40 3.14 6.07 -1.43
C MET A 40 2.79 7.48 -1.87
N GLN A 41 3.60 8.02 -2.78
CA GLN A 41 3.28 9.22 -3.52
C GLN A 41 3.60 9.02 -5.00
N ALA A 42 2.69 9.43 -5.88
CA ALA A 42 2.91 9.44 -7.31
C ALA A 42 2.34 10.71 -7.93
N GLU A 43 3.13 11.40 -8.77
CA GLU A 43 2.65 12.60 -9.47
C GLU A 43 1.61 12.30 -10.56
N THR A 44 1.67 11.10 -11.14
CA THR A 44 0.81 10.69 -12.26
C THR A 44 0.40 9.23 -12.13
N GLU A 45 -0.68 8.85 -12.82
CA GLU A 45 -1.13 7.44 -12.92
C GLU A 45 -0.01 6.54 -13.42
N LYS A 46 0.73 6.99 -14.44
CA LYS A 46 1.86 6.24 -14.99
C LYS A 46 2.92 5.95 -13.92
N ASN A 47 3.28 6.95 -13.13
CA ASN A 47 4.27 6.78 -12.06
C ASN A 47 3.76 5.82 -10.99
N CYS A 48 2.47 5.87 -10.66
CA CYS A 48 1.84 4.93 -9.74
C CYS A 48 1.96 3.49 -10.25
N LYS A 49 1.59 3.23 -11.52
CA LYS A 49 1.69 1.89 -12.13
C LYS A 49 3.13 1.36 -12.15
N GLU A 50 4.10 2.22 -12.39
CA GLU A 50 5.52 1.84 -12.31
C GLU A 50 5.93 1.45 -10.87
N LEU A 51 5.46 2.20 -9.86
CA LEU A 51 5.70 1.88 -8.45
C LEU A 51 5.01 0.58 -8.02
N LEU A 52 3.77 0.32 -8.47
CA LEU A 52 3.03 -0.90 -8.16
C LEU A 52 3.74 -2.15 -8.71
N LYS A 53 4.22 -2.11 -9.95
CA LYS A 53 5.04 -3.20 -10.52
C LYS A 53 6.33 -3.47 -9.74
N ALA A 54 6.96 -2.41 -9.26
CA ALA A 54 8.14 -2.54 -8.40
C ALA A 54 7.78 -3.15 -7.03
N ALA A 55 6.60 -2.81 -6.50
CA ALA A 55 6.07 -3.39 -5.26
C ALA A 55 5.73 -4.87 -5.41
N GLU A 56 5.15 -5.30 -6.54
CA GLU A 56 4.91 -6.71 -6.86
C GLU A 56 6.21 -7.50 -6.92
N THR A 57 7.24 -6.94 -7.57
CA THR A 57 8.58 -7.55 -7.60
C THR A 57 9.16 -7.69 -6.20
N TYR A 58 9.02 -6.66 -5.35
CA TYR A 58 9.42 -6.72 -3.95
C TYR A 58 8.59 -7.79 -3.21
N ALA A 59 7.29 -7.90 -3.47
CA ALA A 59 6.37 -8.86 -2.87
C ALA A 59 6.61 -10.32 -3.33
N TYR A 60 7.58 -10.60 -4.20
CA TYR A 60 7.93 -11.96 -4.58
C TYR A 60 8.12 -12.86 -3.34
N ARG A 61 7.46 -14.03 -3.37
CA ARG A 61 7.33 -15.02 -2.28
C ARG A 61 6.53 -14.56 -1.04
N CYS A 62 5.76 -13.48 -1.15
CA CYS A 62 4.66 -13.19 -0.25
C CYS A 62 3.37 -13.83 -0.81
N ASP A 63 2.42 -14.08 0.07
CA ASP A 63 1.11 -14.60 -0.28
C ASP A 63 0.14 -13.45 -0.65
N GLU A 64 0.40 -12.23 -0.18
CA GLU A 64 -0.38 -11.02 -0.51
C GLU A 64 0.51 -9.76 -0.50
N LEU A 65 0.21 -8.80 -1.38
CA LEU A 65 0.66 -7.40 -1.30
C LEU A 65 -0.52 -6.52 -0.91
N THR A 66 -0.43 -5.76 0.19
CA THR A 66 -1.56 -5.00 0.72
C THR A 66 -1.29 -3.50 0.83
N TRP A 67 -2.31 -2.68 0.58
CA TRP A 67 -2.34 -1.24 0.88
C TRP A 67 -3.63 -0.93 1.63
N ASN A 68 -3.53 -0.16 2.71
CA ASN A 68 -4.71 0.35 3.42
C ASN A 68 -5.12 1.68 2.79
N SER A 69 -6.25 1.70 2.07
CA SER A 69 -6.79 2.90 1.39
C SER A 69 -8.23 3.18 1.75
N ASN A 70 -8.75 4.40 1.68
CA ASN A 70 -10.21 4.60 1.75
C ASN A 70 -10.89 4.81 0.40
N GLU A 71 -12.23 4.83 0.39
CA GLU A 71 -13.02 5.01 -0.84
C GLU A 71 -12.81 6.37 -1.52
N PHE A 72 -12.31 7.36 -0.76
CA PHE A 72 -11.97 8.71 -1.24
C PHE A 72 -10.48 8.85 -1.59
N ASP A 73 -9.69 7.79 -1.47
CA ASP A 73 -8.26 7.85 -1.82
C ASP A 73 -8.10 8.07 -3.32
N TYR A 74 -7.30 9.07 -3.66
CA TYR A 74 -7.00 9.43 -5.04
C TYR A 74 -6.40 8.26 -5.85
N TYR A 75 -5.66 7.36 -5.19
CA TYR A 75 -5.04 6.22 -5.85
C TYR A 75 -6.00 5.05 -6.09
N ARG A 76 -7.19 5.07 -5.49
CA ARG A 76 -8.16 3.95 -5.53
C ARG A 76 -8.39 3.41 -6.94
N GLN A 77 -8.71 4.28 -7.89
CA GLN A 77 -9.02 3.84 -9.25
C GLN A 77 -7.81 3.19 -9.93
N TRP A 78 -6.61 3.72 -9.67
CA TRP A 78 -5.38 3.19 -10.27
C TRP A 78 -5.01 1.81 -9.74
N PHE A 79 -5.29 1.52 -8.46
CA PHE A 79 -5.14 0.18 -7.89
C PHE A 79 -6.12 -0.81 -8.52
N LEU A 80 -7.39 -0.41 -8.66
CA LEU A 80 -8.41 -1.25 -9.31
C LEU A 80 -8.04 -1.56 -10.78
N ASP A 81 -7.49 -0.58 -11.49
CA ASP A 81 -7.08 -0.73 -12.89
C ASP A 81 -5.87 -1.68 -13.06
N GLU A 82 -5.02 -1.82 -12.03
CA GLU A 82 -3.92 -2.80 -12.00
C GLU A 82 -4.36 -4.15 -11.40
N GLY A 83 -5.66 -4.37 -11.20
CA GLY A 83 -6.22 -5.67 -10.81
C GLY A 83 -6.30 -5.94 -9.31
N TYR A 84 -6.00 -4.95 -8.46
CA TYR A 84 -6.14 -5.13 -7.02
C TYR A 84 -7.62 -5.18 -6.62
N GLU A 85 -7.96 -6.08 -5.70
CA GLU A 85 -9.32 -6.22 -5.20
C GLU A 85 -9.51 -5.51 -3.86
N ALA A 86 -10.60 -4.75 -3.72
CA ALA A 86 -10.98 -4.14 -2.45
C ALA A 86 -11.52 -5.23 -1.51
N LYS A 87 -10.75 -5.62 -0.49
CA LYS A 87 -11.20 -6.51 0.58
C LYS A 87 -11.73 -5.71 1.77
N ASP A 88 -12.83 -6.18 2.36
CA ASP A 88 -13.39 -5.60 3.60
C ASP A 88 -12.31 -5.56 4.70
N PRO A 89 -12.20 -4.45 5.48
CA PRO A 89 -11.19 -4.35 6.52
C PRO A 89 -11.34 -5.48 7.55
N HIS A 90 -10.25 -6.19 7.81
CA HIS A 90 -10.19 -7.32 8.75
C HIS A 90 -10.26 -6.90 10.24
N GLY A 91 -10.67 -5.69 10.58
CA GLY A 91 -10.82 -5.26 11.97
C GLY A 91 -11.10 -3.77 12.18
N THR A 92 -11.45 -3.44 13.41
CA THR A 92 -11.61 -2.05 13.87
C THR A 92 -10.24 -1.37 13.95
N LEU A 93 -10.03 -0.31 13.18
CA LEU A 93 -8.84 0.53 13.30
C LEU A 93 -9.00 1.48 14.49
N VAL A 94 -8.09 1.41 15.45
CA VAL A 94 -7.98 2.37 16.55
C VAL A 94 -6.93 3.41 16.18
N VAL A 95 -7.34 4.66 16.07
CA VAL A 95 -6.42 5.78 15.87
C VAL A 95 -6.08 6.39 17.21
N LYS A 96 -4.78 6.53 17.46
CA LYS A 96 -4.25 7.30 18.58
C LYS A 96 -3.90 8.70 18.09
N PHE A 97 -4.63 9.69 18.57
CA PHE A 97 -4.38 11.08 18.25
C PHE A 97 -3.24 11.64 19.10
N ASN A 98 -2.63 12.75 18.64
CA ASN A 98 -1.50 13.40 19.34
C ASN A 98 -1.88 13.95 20.72
N ASP A 99 -3.17 14.09 21.01
CA ASP A 99 -3.71 14.45 22.33
C ASP A 99 -3.82 13.23 23.28
N GLY A 100 -3.39 12.05 22.83
CA GLY A 100 -3.43 10.81 23.60
C GLY A 100 -4.79 10.11 23.59
N VAL A 101 -5.79 10.66 22.90
CA VAL A 101 -7.12 10.04 22.80
C VAL A 101 -7.07 8.93 21.76
N GLU A 102 -7.57 7.76 22.13
CA GLU A 102 -7.82 6.66 21.21
C GLU A 102 -9.28 6.71 20.76
N ARG A 103 -9.51 6.67 19.44
CA ARG A 103 -10.86 6.56 18.88
C ARG A 103 -10.90 5.49 17.81
N GLU A 104 -11.98 4.73 17.82
CA GLU A 104 -12.32 3.88 16.68
C GLU A 104 -12.62 4.76 15.48
N LEU A 105 -12.04 4.41 14.33
CA LEU A 105 -12.33 5.08 13.09
C LEU A 105 -13.77 4.76 12.67
N GLN A 106 -14.59 5.79 12.41
CA GLN A 106 -16.00 5.59 12.08
C GLN A 106 -16.17 4.83 10.75
N LYS A 107 -17.20 3.98 10.69
CA LYS A 107 -17.65 3.27 9.48
C LYS A 107 -17.92 4.29 8.36
N GLY A 108 -17.29 4.16 7.20
CA GLY A 108 -17.29 5.17 6.12
C GLY A 108 -15.93 5.85 5.90
N HIS A 109 -15.04 5.81 6.90
CA HIS A 109 -13.60 6.06 6.73
C HIS A 109 -12.86 4.73 6.45
N VAL A 110 -13.53 3.83 5.74
CA VAL A 110 -13.18 2.41 5.53
C VAL A 110 -11.81 2.32 4.89
N TYR A 111 -10.89 1.50 5.43
CA TYR A 111 -9.70 1.12 4.68
C TYR A 111 -9.96 -0.19 3.92
N TRP A 112 -9.96 -0.16 2.59
CA TRP A 112 -9.84 -1.32 1.73
C TRP A 112 -8.41 -1.82 1.77
N SER A 113 -8.23 -3.11 2.02
CA SER A 113 -6.97 -3.80 1.71
C SER A 113 -7.04 -4.21 0.25
N TYR A 114 -6.34 -3.47 -0.61
CA TYR A 114 -6.11 -3.90 -1.99
C TYR A 114 -5.12 -5.05 -1.97
N ALA A 115 -5.52 -6.24 -2.43
CA ALA A 115 -4.64 -7.40 -2.50
C ALA A 115 -4.67 -8.02 -3.89
N ASP A 116 -3.48 -8.25 -4.46
CA ASP A 116 -3.28 -9.14 -5.61
C ASP A 116 -2.97 -10.56 -5.09
N ASN A 117 -3.72 -11.56 -5.58
CA ASN A 117 -3.60 -12.96 -5.19
C ASN A 117 -2.84 -13.80 -6.24
N ASP A 118 -2.25 -13.20 -7.29
CA ASP A 118 -1.63 -13.93 -8.42
C ASP A 118 -0.07 -13.95 -8.39
N VAL A 119 0.54 -13.74 -7.21
CA VAL A 119 2.00 -13.75 -7.05
C VAL A 119 2.55 -15.19 -7.04
N TYR A 120 2.88 -15.75 -8.20
CA TYR A 120 3.59 -17.04 -8.37
C TYR A 120 5.08 -16.89 -8.69
#